data_AF-A0AAP0N7P2-F1
#
_entry.id   AF-A0AAP0N7P2-F1
#
_cell.length_a   1.000
_cell.length_b   1.000
_cell.length_c   1.000
_cell.angle_alpha   90.00
_cell.angle_beta   90.00
_cell.angle_gamma   90.00
#
_symmetry.space_group_name_H-M   'P 1'
#
loop_
_entity.id
_entity.type
_entity.pdbx_description
1 polymer ?
#
loop_
_entity_poly.entity_id
_entity_poly.type
_entity_poly.pdbx_seq_one_letter_code
_entity_poly.pdbx_strand_id
1 'polypeptide(L)'
;MIHCNVELAERESKRLFKLEPTNVGNYVLLADIYAAAKMLDEEMKEKGYVPETKAVLYDLDVKEKERIVLGHSEKLAVAFRLINTNNGETIRITKNLRLCEDCHSVIKFISKFANREILVRDVNRIHHFQDGVCSCGDYW
;
A
#
# COMPACT_ATOMS: atom_id res chain seq x y z
N MET A 1 2.22 13.87 7.03
CA MET A 1 1.74 12.94 6.00
C MET A 1 0.54 13.63 5.35
N ILE A 2 0.68 14.17 4.14
CA ILE A 2 -0.46 14.80 3.46
C ILE A 2 -1.36 13.65 3.04
N HIS A 3 -2.51 13.54 3.72
CA HIS A 3 -3.50 12.50 3.46
C HIS A 3 -3.82 12.43 1.97
N CYS A 4 -4.09 11.21 1.48
CA CYS A 4 -4.80 10.98 0.24
C CYS A 4 -5.84 12.08 0.06
N ASN A 5 -5.66 12.93 -0.95
CA ASN A 5 -6.68 13.89 -1.30
C ASN A 5 -7.81 13.07 -1.93
N VAL A 6 -8.69 12.54 -1.07
CA VAL A 6 -9.80 11.66 -1.44
C VAL A 6 -10.68 12.38 -2.47
N GLU A 7 -10.86 13.70 -2.35
CA GLU A 7 -11.59 14.48 -3.35
C GLU A 7 -10.92 14.45 -4.72
N LEU A 8 -9.58 14.57 -4.78
CA LEU A 8 -8.84 14.45 -6.04
C LEU A 8 -8.96 13.03 -6.61
N ALA A 9 -8.77 12.00 -5.78
CA ALA A 9 -8.91 10.61 -6.20
C ALA A 9 -10.32 10.32 -6.72
N GLU A 10 -11.36 10.81 -6.04
CA GLU A 10 -12.75 10.70 -6.48
C GLU A 10 -12.99 11.46 -7.78
N ARG A 11 -12.42 12.66 -7.94
CA ARG A 11 -12.59 13.47 -9.15
C ARG A 11 -11.95 12.80 -10.36
N GLU A 12 -10.73 12.28 -10.20
CA GLU A 12 -10.04 11.56 -11.26
C GLU A 12 -10.71 10.20 -11.53
N SER A 13 -11.22 9.51 -10.50
CA SER A 13 -12.03 8.30 -10.66
C SER A 13 -13.32 8.59 -11.43
N LYS A 14 -14.04 9.66 -11.11
CA LYS A 14 -15.24 10.13 -11.83
C LYS A 14 -14.91 10.47 -13.29
N ARG A 15 -13.72 11.02 -13.59
CA ARG A 15 -13.25 11.23 -14.97
C ARG A 15 -12.94 9.91 -15.68
N LEU A 16 -12.26 8.99 -15.02
CA LEU A 16 -11.93 7.67 -15.57
C LEU A 16 -13.21 6.90 -15.95
N PHE A 17 -14.23 6.94 -15.10
CA PHE A 17 -15.54 6.32 -15.37
C PHE A 17 -16.33 7.01 -16.49
N LYS A 18 -16.07 8.30 -16.78
CA LYS A 18 -16.64 8.98 -17.95
C LYS A 18 -15.91 8.64 -19.25
N LEU A 19 -14.60 8.39 -19.17
CA LEU A 19 -13.75 8.06 -20.31
C LEU A 19 -13.93 6.60 -20.74
N GLU A 20 -14.12 5.69 -19.77
CA GLU A 20 -14.32 4.25 -20.02
C GLU A 20 -15.57 3.70 -19.32
N PRO A 21 -16.78 4.17 -19.70
CA PRO A 21 -18.02 3.86 -18.98
C PRO A 21 -18.43 2.39 -19.02
N THR A 22 -17.86 1.59 -19.92
CA THR A 22 -18.17 0.15 -20.10
C THR A 22 -17.03 -0.78 -19.70
N ASN A 23 -15.89 -0.26 -19.24
CA ASN A 23 -14.75 -1.09 -18.84
C ASN A 23 -14.95 -1.63 -17.41
N VAL A 24 -15.73 -2.70 -17.30
CA VAL A 24 -15.94 -3.47 -16.06
C VAL A 24 -14.61 -3.95 -15.46
N GLY A 25 -13.58 -4.15 -16.30
CA GLY A 25 -12.26 -4.60 -15.87
C GLY A 25 -11.61 -3.70 -14.83
N ASN A 26 -11.75 -2.38 -14.94
CA ASN A 26 -11.17 -1.44 -13.97
C ASN A 26 -11.82 -1.56 -12.58
N TYR A 27 -13.13 -1.81 -12.52
CA TYR A 27 -13.85 -2.00 -11.26
C TYR A 27 -13.49 -3.32 -10.60
N VAL A 28 -13.41 -4.40 -11.39
CA VAL A 28 -13.02 -5.72 -10.90
C VAL A 28 -11.59 -5.67 -10.37
N LEU A 29 -10.66 -5.10 -11.13
CA LEU A 29 -9.28 -4.93 -10.69
C LEU A 29 -9.18 -4.10 -9.41
N LEU A 30 -9.93 -2.99 -9.29
CA LEU A 30 -9.93 -2.18 -8.07
C LEU A 30 -10.44 -2.99 -6.87
N ALA A 31 -11.53 -3.75 -7.05
CA ALA A 31 -12.05 -4.63 -6.01
C ALA A 31 -11.02 -5.70 -5.61
N ASP A 32 -10.32 -6.31 -6.57
CA ASP A 32 -9.27 -7.30 -6.33
C ASP A 32 -8.10 -6.69 -5.55
N ILE A 33 -7.68 -5.47 -5.87
CA ILE A 33 -6.62 -4.76 -5.15
C ILE A 33 -7.02 -4.53 -3.68
N TYR A 34 -8.23 -4.04 -3.42
CA TYR A 34 -8.71 -3.82 -2.05
C TYR A 34 -8.91 -5.12 -1.29
N ALA A 35 -9.41 -6.17 -1.95
CA ALA A 35 -9.55 -7.50 -1.36
C ALA A 35 -8.18 -8.07 -0.97
N ALA A 36 -7.20 -8.03 -1.89
CA ALA A 36 -5.84 -8.48 -1.61
C ALA A 36 -5.19 -7.66 -0.49
N ALA A 37 -5.34 -6.33 -0.48
CA ALA A 37 -4.81 -5.49 0.59
C ALA A 37 -5.42 -5.86 1.96
N LYS A 38 -6.71 -6.15 2.01
CA LYS A 38 -7.39 -6.60 3.24
C LYS A 38 -6.91 -7.99 3.70
N MET A 39 -6.75 -8.93 2.78
CA MET A 39 -6.21 -10.27 3.09
C MET A 39 -4.79 -10.18 3.65
N LEU A 40 -3.93 -9.36 3.04
CA LEU A 40 -2.57 -9.11 3.54
C LEU A 40 -2.61 -8.48 4.94
N ASP A 41 -3.49 -7.50 5.17
CA ASP A 41 -3.64 -6.85 6.49
C ASP A 41 -4.02 -7.86 7.59
N GLU A 42 -5.01 -8.73 7.30
CA GLU A 42 -5.45 -9.78 8.22
C GLU A 42 -4.33 -10.79 8.52
N GLU A 43 -3.66 -11.33 7.49
CA GLU A 43 -2.57 -12.29 7.65
C GLU A 43 -1.37 -11.67 8.40
N MET A 44 -1.04 -10.41 8.14
CA MET A 44 0.02 -9.70 8.86
C MET A 44 -0.36 -9.51 10.33
N LYS A 45 -1.61 -9.12 10.63
CA LYS A 45 -2.11 -8.95 12.00
C LYS A 45 -2.03 -10.25 12.81
N GLU A 46 -2.39 -11.38 12.21
CA GLU A 46 -2.22 -12.71 12.83
C GLU A 46 -0.76 -13.03 13.16
N LYS A 47 0.19 -12.45 12.40
CA LYS A 47 1.64 -12.59 12.60
C LYS A 47 2.25 -11.47 13.45
N GLY A 48 1.44 -10.64 14.09
CA GLY A 48 1.87 -9.63 15.06
C GLY A 48 2.15 -8.23 14.48
N TYR A 49 1.76 -7.96 13.23
CA TYR A 49 1.72 -6.58 12.73
C TYR A 49 0.62 -5.79 13.44
N VAL A 50 0.96 -4.57 13.87
CA VAL A 50 0.02 -3.62 14.48
C VAL A 50 0.06 -2.34 13.65
N PRO A 51 -1.06 -1.90 13.05
CA PRO A 51 -1.10 -0.65 12.28
C PRO A 51 -0.73 0.56 13.14
N GLU A 52 0.16 1.42 12.64
CA GLU A 52 0.53 2.66 13.34
C GLU A 52 -0.48 3.77 13.01
N THR A 53 -1.47 3.91 13.89
CA THR A 53 -2.62 4.81 13.73
C THR A 53 -2.40 6.22 14.29
N LYS A 54 -1.33 6.47 15.06
CA LYS A 54 -1.06 7.80 15.65
C LYS A 54 -0.80 8.87 14.60
N ALA A 55 -0.39 8.47 13.40
CA ALA A 55 -0.23 9.38 12.26
C ALA A 55 -1.57 9.98 11.77
N VAL A 56 -2.71 9.38 12.12
CA VAL A 56 -4.05 9.89 11.81
C VAL A 56 -4.52 10.81 12.93
N LEU A 57 -4.39 12.12 12.69
CA LEU A 57 -4.68 13.17 13.66
C LEU A 57 -6.18 13.41 13.88
N TYR A 58 -7.03 12.90 12.99
CA TYR A 58 -8.48 13.00 13.16
C TYR A 58 -8.93 12.18 14.37
N ASP A 59 -9.85 12.74 15.14
CA ASP A 59 -10.48 12.05 16.26
C ASP A 59 -11.55 11.10 15.72
N LEU A 60 -11.13 9.87 15.48
CA LEU A 60 -11.91 8.78 14.92
C LEU A 60 -11.71 7.54 15.78
N ASP A 61 -12.65 6.60 15.71
CA ASP A 61 -12.43 5.30 16.32
C ASP A 61 -11.22 4.59 15.70
N VAL A 62 -10.61 3.67 16.47
CA VAL A 62 -9.38 2.98 16.07
C VAL A 62 -9.55 2.23 14.76
N LYS A 63 -10.71 1.61 14.54
CA LYS A 63 -10.98 0.80 13.34
C LYS A 63 -11.01 1.69 12.09
N GLU A 64 -11.56 2.89 12.20
CA GLU A 64 -11.58 3.85 11.11
C GLU A 64 -10.18 4.40 10.82
N LYS A 65 -9.36 4.63 11.86
CA LYS A 65 -7.94 4.98 11.66
C LYS A 65 -7.16 3.87 10.95
N GLU A 66 -7.37 2.61 11.34
CA GLU A 66 -6.77 1.47 10.65
C GLU A 66 -7.18 1.40 9.18
N ARG A 67 -8.47 1.66 8.88
CA ARG A 67 -8.98 1.69 7.50
C ARG A 67 -8.29 2.77 6.67
N ILE A 68 -8.05 3.95 7.24
CA ILE A 68 -7.32 5.04 6.58
C ILE A 68 -5.88 4.62 6.26
N VAL A 69 -5.19 4.00 7.23
CA VAL A 69 -3.81 3.55 7.09
C VAL A 69 -3.68 2.37 6.11
N LEU A 70 -4.67 1.48 6.06
CA LEU A 70 -4.78 0.43 5.04
C LEU A 70 -4.90 1.01 3.63
N GLY A 71 -5.60 2.15 3.49
CA GLY A 71 -5.80 2.86 2.23
C GLY A 71 -4.59 3.64 1.73
N HIS A 72 -3.42 3.55 2.38
CA HIS A 72 -2.21 4.17 1.88
C HIS A 72 -1.83 3.61 0.50
N SER A 73 -1.55 4.51 -0.44
CA SER A 73 -1.28 4.16 -1.84
C SER A 73 -0.13 3.16 -2.03
N GLU A 74 0.84 3.15 -1.13
CA GLU A 74 2.01 2.26 -1.16
C GLU A 74 1.58 0.80 -0.91
N LYS A 75 0.65 0.58 0.04
CA LYS A 75 0.10 -0.74 0.31
C LYS A 75 -0.73 -1.25 -0.87
N LEU A 76 -1.60 -0.38 -1.39
CA LEU A 76 -2.42 -0.70 -2.56
C LEU A 76 -1.55 -0.95 -3.81
N ALA A 77 -0.47 -0.21 -3.99
CA ALA A 77 0.48 -0.42 -5.09
C ALA A 77 1.22 -1.76 -4.96
N VAL A 78 1.63 -2.16 -3.75
CA VAL A 78 2.22 -3.49 -3.53
C VAL A 78 1.19 -4.59 -3.80
N ALA A 79 -0.04 -4.45 -3.29
CA ALA A 79 -1.12 -5.41 -3.54
C ALA A 79 -1.40 -5.56 -5.05
N PHE A 80 -1.55 -4.45 -5.77
CA PHE A 80 -1.69 -4.44 -7.22
C PHE A 80 -0.55 -5.16 -7.92
N ARG A 81 0.70 -4.88 -7.52
CA ARG A 81 1.88 -5.51 -8.11
C ARG A 81 1.95 -7.01 -7.82
N LEU A 82 1.57 -7.46 -6.63
CA LEU A 82 1.51 -8.89 -6.32
C LEU A 82 0.51 -9.63 -7.21
N ILE A 83 -0.66 -9.03 -7.49
CA ILE A 83 -1.69 -9.60 -8.36
C ILE A 83 -1.19 -9.69 -9.82
N ASN A 84 -0.45 -8.68 -10.28
CA ASN A 84 -0.16 -8.49 -11.71
C ASN A 84 1.26 -8.86 -12.14
N THR A 85 2.08 -9.45 -11.27
CA THR A 85 3.46 -9.84 -11.60
C THR A 85 3.70 -11.31 -11.26
N ASN A 86 4.57 -11.98 -12.03
CA ASN A 86 4.90 -13.39 -11.81
C ASN A 86 5.74 -13.56 -10.56
N ASN A 87 5.63 -14.69 -9.85
CA ASN A 87 6.47 -15.01 -8.69
C ASN A 87 7.97 -14.83 -9.00
N GLY A 88 8.71 -14.22 -8.08
CA GLY A 88 10.14 -13.92 -8.22
C GLY A 88 10.47 -12.60 -8.94
N GLU A 89 9.57 -12.02 -9.73
CA GLU A 89 9.73 -10.67 -10.29
C GLU A 89 9.88 -9.58 -9.20
N THR A 90 10.87 -8.71 -9.32
CA THR A 90 11.05 -7.59 -8.37
C THR A 90 9.94 -6.55 -8.52
N ILE A 91 9.25 -6.25 -7.42
CA ILE A 91 8.23 -5.18 -7.38
C ILE A 91 8.93 -3.82 -7.27
N ARG A 92 8.57 -2.88 -8.15
CA ARG A 92 9.12 -1.51 -8.14
C ARG A 92 8.01 -0.48 -8.00
N ILE A 93 8.13 0.38 -6.99
CA ILE A 93 7.18 1.45 -6.65
C ILE A 93 7.95 2.77 -6.53
N THR A 94 7.37 3.86 -7.04
CA THR A 94 7.88 5.23 -6.84
C THR A 94 6.83 6.06 -6.14
N LYS A 95 7.26 6.83 -5.14
CA LYS A 95 6.42 7.68 -4.30
C LYS A 95 7.00 9.10 -4.28
N ASN A 96 6.13 10.09 -4.41
CA ASN A 96 6.50 11.51 -4.38
C ASN A 96 6.52 12.11 -2.95
N LEU A 97 6.39 11.27 -1.92
CA LEU A 97 6.41 11.64 -0.50
C LEU A 97 7.29 10.62 0.23
N ARG A 98 7.86 11.01 1.37
CA ARG A 98 8.61 10.10 2.26
C ARG A 98 7.74 8.91 2.65
N LEU A 99 8.31 7.72 2.62
CA LEU A 99 7.62 6.51 3.06
C LEU A 99 7.28 6.61 4.54
N CYS A 100 6.04 6.29 4.91
CA CYS A 100 5.66 6.31 6.32
C CYS A 100 6.09 5.02 7.02
N GLU A 101 6.25 5.11 8.35
CA GLU A 101 6.65 4.00 9.22
C GLU A 101 5.75 2.77 9.06
N ASP A 102 4.44 2.99 8.97
CA ASP A 102 3.47 1.92 8.81
C ASP A 102 3.59 1.20 7.44
N CYS A 103 3.64 1.97 6.34
CA CYS A 103 3.88 1.40 5.01
C CYS A 103 5.24 0.70 4.95
N HIS A 104 6.27 1.27 5.55
CA HIS A 104 7.58 0.66 5.63
C HIS A 104 7.51 -0.71 6.32
N SER A 105 6.82 -0.79 7.46
CA SER A 105 6.62 -2.04 8.20
C SER A 105 5.83 -3.07 7.39
N VAL A 106 4.72 -2.68 6.78
CA VAL A 106 3.92 -3.58 5.92
C VAL A 106 4.73 -4.14 4.76
N ILE A 107 5.55 -3.31 4.11
CA ILE A 107 6.34 -3.77 2.95
C ILE A 107 7.45 -4.73 3.39
N LYS A 108 8.03 -4.56 4.60
CA LYS A 108 8.90 -5.58 5.21
C LYS A 108 8.15 -6.90 5.39
N PHE A 109 6.96 -6.89 6.01
CA PHE A 109 6.18 -8.12 6.19
C PHE A 109 5.94 -8.81 4.85
N ILE A 110 5.45 -8.07 3.86
CA ILE A 110 5.14 -8.61 2.53
C ILE A 110 6.39 -9.19 1.85
N SER A 111 7.54 -8.51 1.90
CA SER A 111 8.77 -9.01 1.25
C SER A 111 9.17 -10.39 1.78
N LYS A 112 8.95 -10.65 3.08
CA LYS A 112 9.21 -11.93 3.72
C LYS A 112 8.24 -13.02 3.28
N PHE A 113 6.94 -12.86 3.54
CA PHE A 113 6.02 -13.98 3.34
C PHE A 113 5.62 -14.19 1.88
N ALA A 114 5.61 -13.13 1.05
CA ALA A 114 5.40 -13.29 -0.39
C ALA A 114 6.67 -13.75 -1.12
N ASN A 115 7.81 -13.85 -0.41
CA ASN A 115 9.13 -14.15 -0.98
C ASN A 115 9.44 -13.24 -2.19
N ARG A 116 9.34 -11.93 -1.97
CA ARG A 116 9.47 -10.89 -3.00
C ARG A 116 10.51 -9.86 -2.64
N GLU A 117 11.38 -9.54 -3.58
CA GLU A 117 12.14 -8.29 -3.53
C GLU A 117 11.23 -7.11 -3.91
N ILE A 118 11.24 -6.07 -3.08
CA ILE A 118 10.44 -4.85 -3.29
C ILE A 118 11.36 -3.64 -3.20
N LEU A 119 11.37 -2.82 -4.25
CA LEU A 119 12.10 -1.57 -4.32
C LEU A 119 11.11 -0.41 -4.28
N VAL A 120 11.23 0.43 -3.26
CA VAL A 120 10.42 1.65 -3.13
C VAL A 120 11.32 2.86 -3.18
N ARG A 121 11.18 3.68 -4.22
CA ARG A 121 11.82 4.98 -4.29
C ARG A 121 10.89 6.03 -3.71
N ASP A 122 11.32 6.72 -2.66
CA ASP A 122 10.65 7.91 -2.15
C ASP A 122 11.46 9.18 -2.44
N VAL A 123 11.09 10.32 -1.84
CA VAL A 123 11.80 11.60 -2.03
C VAL A 123 13.19 11.65 -1.40
N ASN A 124 13.45 10.78 -0.43
CA ASN A 124 14.68 10.80 0.36
C ASN A 124 15.68 9.74 -0.12
N ARG A 125 15.20 8.54 -0.48
CA ARG A 125 16.04 7.37 -0.74
C ARG A 125 15.32 6.27 -1.53
N ILE A 126 16.07 5.23 -1.83
CA ILE A 126 15.54 3.95 -2.30
C ILE A 126 15.58 2.97 -1.14
N HIS A 127 14.42 2.45 -0.79
CA HIS A 127 14.24 1.37 0.17
C HIS A 127 14.25 0.06 -0.60
N HIS A 128 15.16 -0.85 -0.24
CA HIS A 128 15.19 -2.21 -0.77
C HIS A 128 14.74 -3.18 0.32
N PHE A 129 13.58 -3.80 0.11
CA PHE A 129 12.97 -4.75 1.02
C PHE A 129 13.20 -6.17 0.53
N GLN A 130 13.78 -7.00 1.39
CA GLN A 130 14.06 -8.41 1.13
C GLN A 130 14.05 -9.19 2.44
N ASP A 131 13.36 -10.33 2.46
CA ASP A 131 13.25 -11.23 3.63
C ASP A 131 12.90 -10.50 4.95
N GLY A 132 11.97 -9.54 4.90
CA GLY A 132 11.55 -8.82 6.09
C GLY A 132 12.49 -7.72 6.56
N VAL A 133 13.54 -7.41 5.81
CA VAL A 133 14.52 -6.38 6.13
C VAL A 133 14.47 -5.28 5.07
N CYS A 134 14.71 -4.03 5.48
CA CYS A 134 14.90 -2.91 4.56
C CYS A 134 16.35 -2.43 4.62
N SER A 135 16.92 -2.09 3.46
CA SER A 135 18.26 -1.51 3.34
C SER A 135 18.46 -0.18 4.09
N CYS A 136 17.38 0.52 4.46
CA CYS A 136 17.47 1.78 5.18
C CYS A 136 17.76 1.62 6.68
N GLY A 137 17.73 0.40 7.23
CA GLY A 137 17.94 0.15 8.67
C GLY A 137 16.82 0.70 9.55
N ASP A 138 15.57 0.66 9.06
CA ASP A 138 14.38 1.22 9.71
C ASP A 138 14.42 2.76 9.87
N TYR A 139 15.22 3.44 9.06
CA TYR A 139 15.08 4.88 8.82
C TYR A 139 14.12 5.09 7.64
N TRP A 140 12.81 5.01 7.91
CA TRP A 140 11.71 5.23 6.95
C TRP A 140 11.79 6.61 6.28
#